data_AF-A0A550J7B3-F1
#
_entry.id   AF-A0A550J7B3-F1
#
_cell.length_a   1.000
_cell.length_b   1.000
_cell.length_c   1.000
_cell.angle_alpha   90.00
_cell.angle_beta   90.00
_cell.angle_gamma   90.00
#
_symmetry.space_group_name_H-M   'P 1'
#
loop_
_entity.id
_entity.type
_entity.pdbx_description
1 polymer ?
#
loop_
_entity_poly.entity_id
_entity_poly.type
_entity_poly.pdbx_seq_one_letter_code
_entity_poly.pdbx_strand_id
1 'polypeptide(L)'
;MPTPIKGTIAFWIAPSGEIHLVKDTHIQYVIDHPELFQISLEDLRRRYDDYGEEWGSEGQAREEKIRELVTEGWIRIRRYPGVYSVNVPDFDGRSRKHLVRFAAKLLNDGFDGRYERDRYMELRIRALGAGKTEPERRVELQRMAEEA
;
A
#
# COMPACT_ATOMS: atom_id res chain seq x y z
N MET A 1 -17.89 19.57 2.21
CA MET A 1 -17.31 19.03 3.45
C MET A 1 -16.61 17.72 3.11
N PRO A 2 -15.42 17.44 3.66
CA PRO A 2 -14.76 16.17 3.46
C PRO A 2 -15.62 15.02 4.01
N THR A 3 -15.54 13.85 3.39
CA THR A 3 -16.43 12.70 3.67
C THR A 3 -15.66 11.59 4.36
N PRO A 4 -16.16 11.01 5.47
CA PRO A 4 -15.55 9.85 6.10
C PRO A 4 -15.47 8.66 5.14
N ILE A 5 -14.34 7.97 5.13
CA ILE A 5 -14.20 6.72 4.36
C ILE A 5 -15.08 5.65 5.01
N LYS A 6 -16.00 5.07 4.21
CA LYS A 6 -16.88 3.98 4.67
C LYS A 6 -16.51 2.62 4.06
N GLY A 7 -15.97 2.59 2.85
CA GLY A 7 -15.64 1.38 2.09
C GLY A 7 -14.14 1.13 1.92
N THR A 8 -13.78 0.27 0.98
CA THR A 8 -12.37 -0.02 0.70
C THR A 8 -11.71 1.16 -0.03
N ILE A 9 -10.48 1.48 0.35
CA ILE A 9 -9.62 2.43 -0.36
C ILE A 9 -8.20 1.85 -0.39
N ALA A 10 -7.43 2.17 -1.41
CA ALA A 10 -6.09 1.64 -1.59
C ALA A 10 -5.09 2.78 -1.81
N PHE A 11 -3.87 2.59 -1.34
CA PHE A 11 -2.77 3.51 -1.56
C PHE A 11 -1.50 2.75 -1.90
N TRP A 12 -0.65 3.43 -2.66
CA TRP A 12 0.78 3.17 -2.76
C TRP A 12 1.53 4.32 -2.12
N ILE A 13 2.59 4.05 -1.37
CA ILE A 13 3.58 5.06 -0.98
C ILE A 13 4.89 4.73 -1.69
N ALA A 14 5.39 5.69 -2.47
CA ALA A 14 6.65 5.56 -3.17
C ALA A 14 7.84 5.52 -2.19
N PRO A 15 9.00 4.99 -2.59
CA PRO A 15 10.22 5.05 -1.77
C PRO A 15 10.59 6.48 -1.33
N SER A 16 10.24 7.49 -2.14
CA SER A 16 10.39 8.92 -1.84
C SER A 16 9.48 9.43 -0.71
N GLY A 17 8.39 8.71 -0.42
CA GLY A 17 7.34 9.09 0.53
C GLY A 17 6.13 9.76 -0.12
N GLU A 18 6.09 9.88 -1.45
CA GLU A 18 4.90 10.34 -2.17
C GLU A 18 3.76 9.33 -2.04
N ILE A 19 2.54 9.81 -1.76
CA ILE A 19 1.38 8.96 -1.49
C ILE A 19 0.42 9.03 -2.68
N HIS A 20 0.18 7.88 -3.30
CA HIS A 20 -0.69 7.72 -4.45
C HIS A 20 -1.98 7.03 -4.04
N LEU A 21 -3.11 7.70 -4.30
CA LEU A 21 -4.44 7.13 -4.11
C LEU A 21 -4.80 6.22 -5.29
N VAL A 22 -5.12 4.97 -5.00
CA VAL A 22 -5.51 3.96 -5.99
C VAL A 22 -7.02 3.96 -6.14
N LYS A 23 -7.51 4.19 -7.37
CA LYS A 23 -8.95 4.25 -7.69
C LYS A 23 -9.59 2.87 -7.78
N ASP A 24 -8.89 1.92 -8.41
CA ASP A 24 -9.40 0.57 -8.67
C ASP A 24 -8.65 -0.47 -7.82
N THR A 25 -7.65 -1.15 -8.41
CA THR A 25 -6.84 -2.15 -7.74
C THR A 25 -5.35 -1.76 -7.75
N HIS A 26 -4.58 -2.30 -6.81
CA HIS A 26 -3.14 -2.03 -6.74
C HIS A 26 -2.41 -2.39 -8.03
N ILE A 27 -2.81 -3.50 -8.66
CA ILE A 27 -2.18 -3.98 -9.90
C ILE A 27 -2.62 -3.18 -11.12
N GLN A 28 -3.90 -2.78 -11.20
CA GLN A 28 -4.37 -1.92 -12.28
C GLN A 28 -3.63 -0.57 -12.23
N TYR A 29 -3.42 -0.01 -11.03
CA TYR A 29 -2.65 1.21 -10.87
C TYR A 29 -1.19 1.07 -11.34
N VAL A 30 -0.58 -0.10 -11.14
CA VAL A 30 0.77 -0.40 -11.65
C VAL A 30 0.77 -0.50 -13.18
N ILE A 31 -0.24 -1.14 -13.76
CA ILE A 31 -0.43 -1.27 -15.22
C ILE A 31 -0.67 0.09 -15.88
N ASP A 32 -1.44 0.96 -15.25
CA ASP A 32 -1.80 2.28 -15.77
C ASP A 32 -0.64 3.30 -15.63
N HIS A 33 0.31 3.03 -14.73
CA HIS A 33 1.42 3.92 -14.41
C HIS A 33 2.79 3.21 -14.40
N PRO A 34 3.18 2.48 -15.45
CA PRO A 34 4.39 1.65 -15.43
C PRO A 34 5.68 2.45 -15.20
N GLU A 35 5.74 3.68 -15.73
CA GLU A 35 6.86 4.62 -15.56
C GLU A 35 7.08 5.03 -14.09
N LEU A 36 5.98 5.16 -13.33
CA LEU A 36 6.06 5.51 -11.91
C LEU A 36 6.74 4.39 -11.11
N PHE A 37 6.46 3.15 -11.46
CA PHE A 37 7.04 1.96 -10.83
C PHE A 37 8.33 1.49 -11.50
N GLN A 38 8.76 2.15 -12.59
CA GLN A 38 9.93 1.76 -13.38
C GLN A 38 9.88 0.31 -13.87
N ILE A 39 8.69 -0.15 -14.29
CA ILE A 39 8.49 -1.52 -14.78
C ILE A 39 8.29 -1.59 -16.29
N SER A 40 8.65 -2.73 -16.87
CA SER A 40 8.28 -3.09 -18.24
C SER A 40 6.91 -3.77 -18.26
N LEU A 41 5.96 -3.22 -19.02
CA LEU A 41 4.66 -3.88 -19.26
C LEU A 41 4.81 -5.17 -20.06
N GLU A 42 5.81 -5.28 -20.93
CA GLU A 42 6.10 -6.50 -21.67
C GLU A 42 6.52 -7.63 -20.72
N ASP A 43 7.43 -7.34 -19.78
CA ASP A 43 7.88 -8.33 -18.79
C ASP A 43 6.75 -8.71 -17.84
N LEU A 44 5.92 -7.75 -17.43
CA LEU A 44 4.74 -8.04 -16.63
C LEU A 44 3.76 -8.91 -17.41
N ARG A 45 3.51 -8.63 -18.70
CA ARG A 45 2.61 -9.41 -19.55
C ARG A 45 3.08 -10.85 -19.70
N ARG A 46 4.37 -11.03 -20.00
CA ARG A 46 5.01 -12.34 -20.05
C ARG A 46 4.81 -13.14 -18.76
N ARG A 47 4.93 -12.49 -17.60
CA ARG A 47 4.68 -13.15 -16.31
C ARG A 47 3.24 -13.65 -16.18
N TYR A 48 2.24 -12.88 -16.61
CA TYR A 48 0.85 -13.35 -16.62
C TYR A 48 0.68 -14.55 -17.56
N ASP A 49 1.27 -14.48 -18.76
CA ASP A 49 1.21 -15.57 -19.74
C ASP A 49 1.90 -16.84 -19.22
N ASP A 50 3.04 -16.72 -18.52
CA ASP A 50 3.78 -17.85 -17.92
C ASP A 50 2.96 -18.58 -16.85
N TYR A 51 2.14 -17.85 -16.09
CA TYR A 51 1.21 -18.43 -15.11
C TYR A 51 -0.13 -18.86 -15.73
N GLY A 52 -0.38 -18.57 -17.01
CA GLY A 52 -1.68 -18.81 -17.66
C GLY A 52 -2.81 -17.97 -17.08
N GLU A 53 -2.49 -16.79 -16.53
CA GLU A 53 -3.43 -15.88 -15.88
C GLU A 53 -3.90 -14.76 -16.83
N GLU A 54 -5.16 -14.32 -16.68
CA GLU A 54 -5.67 -13.19 -17.45
C GLU A 54 -4.98 -11.88 -17.04
N TRP A 55 -4.75 -11.00 -17.99
CA TRP A 55 -4.07 -9.73 -17.72
C TRP A 55 -4.77 -8.88 -16.66
N GLY A 56 -4.03 -8.57 -15.58
CA GLY A 56 -4.54 -7.78 -14.47
C GLY A 56 -5.46 -8.55 -13.52
N SER A 57 -5.63 -9.86 -13.70
CA SER A 57 -6.41 -10.68 -12.79
C SER A 57 -5.73 -10.83 -11.43
N GLU A 58 -6.54 -11.21 -10.43
CA GLU A 58 -5.98 -11.74 -9.19
C GLU A 58 -5.31 -13.10 -9.50
N GLY A 59 -4.19 -13.39 -8.82
CA GLY A 59 -3.38 -14.57 -9.14
C GLY A 59 -1.92 -14.46 -8.67
N GLN A 60 -1.13 -15.47 -8.99
CA GLN A 60 0.30 -15.57 -8.67
C GLN A 60 1.12 -14.47 -9.35
N ALA A 61 0.86 -14.14 -10.61
CA ALA A 61 1.61 -13.10 -11.32
C ALA A 61 1.49 -11.74 -10.61
N ARG A 62 0.26 -11.43 -10.15
CA ARG A 62 -0.03 -10.24 -9.35
C ARG A 62 0.66 -10.29 -7.99
N GLU A 63 0.56 -11.39 -7.27
CA GLU A 63 1.15 -11.54 -5.94
C GLU A 63 2.67 -11.34 -5.98
N GLU A 64 3.33 -11.94 -6.96
CA GLU A 64 4.77 -11.79 -7.15
C GLU A 64 5.14 -10.36 -7.52
N LYS A 65 4.42 -9.72 -8.45
CA LYS A 65 4.72 -8.33 -8.81
C LYS A 65 4.49 -7.36 -7.65
N ILE A 66 3.43 -7.53 -6.87
CA ILE A 66 3.20 -6.71 -5.66
C ILE A 66 4.32 -6.92 -4.63
N ARG A 67 4.72 -8.18 -4.40
CA ARG A 67 5.81 -8.50 -3.47
C ARG A 67 7.11 -7.84 -3.92
N GLU A 68 7.46 -7.97 -5.20
CA GLU A 68 8.64 -7.37 -5.82
C GLU A 68 8.68 -5.85 -5.58
N LEU A 69 7.60 -5.14 -5.93
CA LEU A 69 7.50 -3.69 -5.70
C LEU A 69 7.67 -3.32 -4.23
N VAL A 70 7.07 -4.10 -3.31
CA VAL A 70 7.22 -3.84 -1.88
C VAL A 70 8.66 -4.06 -1.44
N THR A 71 9.33 -5.12 -1.92
CA THR A 71 10.75 -5.35 -1.62
C THR A 71 11.69 -4.29 -2.20
N GLU A 72 11.29 -3.63 -3.28
CA GLU A 72 11.99 -2.48 -3.88
C GLU A 72 11.77 -1.16 -3.12
N GLY A 73 10.92 -1.17 -2.09
CA GLY A 73 10.73 -0.05 -1.17
C GLY A 73 9.37 0.63 -1.24
N TRP A 74 8.46 0.15 -2.08
CA TRP A 74 7.09 0.63 -2.10
C TRP A 74 6.31 0.15 -0.87
N ILE A 75 5.38 0.96 -0.38
CA ILE A 75 4.47 0.55 0.71
C ILE A 75 3.07 0.41 0.13
N ARG A 76 2.51 -0.78 0.26
CA ARG A 76 1.13 -1.08 -0.14
C ARG A 76 0.21 -0.88 1.04
N ILE A 77 -0.86 -0.08 0.89
CA ILE A 77 -1.89 0.09 1.92
C ILE A 77 -3.27 -0.21 1.33
N ARG A 78 -4.06 -1.04 2.02
CA ARG A 78 -5.47 -1.33 1.68
C ARG A 78 -6.33 -1.17 2.93
N ARG A 79 -7.30 -0.27 2.89
CA ARG A 79 -8.37 -0.21 3.89
C ARG A 79 -9.42 -1.27 3.61
N TYR A 80 -9.78 -2.02 4.63
CA TYR A 80 -11.00 -2.80 4.75
C TYR A 80 -11.88 -2.20 5.85
N PRO A 81 -13.18 -2.56 5.94
CA PRO A 81 -13.97 -2.23 7.12
C PRO A 81 -13.25 -2.71 8.40
N GLY A 82 -12.89 -1.78 9.28
CA GLY A 82 -12.28 -2.09 10.58
C GLY A 82 -10.76 -2.29 10.59
N VAL A 83 -10.05 -2.18 9.45
CA VAL A 83 -8.58 -2.34 9.46
C VAL A 83 -7.90 -1.77 8.20
N TYR A 84 -6.66 -1.31 8.34
CA TYR A 84 -5.73 -1.10 7.24
C TYR A 84 -4.72 -2.24 7.17
N SER A 85 -4.69 -2.96 6.05
CA SER A 85 -3.62 -3.91 5.75
C SER A 85 -2.46 -3.16 5.07
N VAL A 86 -1.27 -3.29 5.63
CA VAL A 86 -0.07 -2.58 5.19
C VAL A 86 1.05 -3.57 4.91
N ASN A 87 1.66 -3.47 3.72
CA ASN A 87 2.88 -4.19 3.38
C ASN A 87 4.03 -3.19 3.23
N VAL A 88 5.11 -3.42 3.97
CA VAL A 88 6.34 -2.61 3.93
C VAL A 88 7.52 -3.46 3.46
N PRO A 89 8.59 -2.87 2.90
CA PRO A 89 9.84 -3.58 2.67
C PRO A 89 10.38 -4.18 3.97
N ASP A 90 10.49 -3.36 5.02
CA ASP A 90 11.02 -3.73 6.33
C ASP A 90 10.44 -2.79 7.41
N PHE A 91 10.58 -3.15 8.69
CA PHE A 91 10.27 -2.26 9.82
C PHE A 91 11.43 -1.30 10.14
N ASP A 92 11.93 -0.63 9.11
CA ASP A 92 13.00 0.35 9.22
C ASP A 92 12.47 1.76 9.54
N GLY A 93 13.39 2.66 9.91
CA GLY A 93 13.03 4.06 10.22
C GLY A 93 12.39 4.81 9.05
N ARG A 94 12.66 4.39 7.82
CA ARG A 94 12.07 4.97 6.59
C ARG A 94 10.61 4.57 6.44
N SER A 95 10.29 3.29 6.53
CA SER A 95 8.93 2.78 6.44
C SER A 95 8.08 3.38 7.56
N ARG A 96 8.64 3.45 8.78
CA ARG A 96 8.01 4.17 9.91
C ARG A 96 7.71 5.63 9.56
N LYS A 97 8.71 6.39 9.10
CA LYS A 97 8.54 7.81 8.73
C LYS A 97 7.43 8.01 7.68
N HIS A 98 7.35 7.14 6.68
CA HIS A 98 6.32 7.20 5.65
C HIS A 98 4.93 6.89 6.22
N LEU A 99 4.81 5.90 7.11
CA LEU A 99 3.56 5.57 7.78
C LEU A 99 3.08 6.66 8.74
N VAL A 100 3.99 7.32 9.48
CA VAL A 100 3.67 8.49 10.32
C VAL A 100 3.05 9.60 9.47
N ARG A 101 3.70 9.96 8.36
CA ARG A 101 3.20 10.99 7.42
C ARG A 101 1.87 10.60 6.81
N PHE A 102 1.71 9.35 6.42
CA PHE A 102 0.46 8.83 5.90
C PHE A 102 -0.67 8.93 6.94
N ALA A 103 -0.47 8.46 8.17
CA ALA A 103 -1.47 8.48 9.22
C ALA A 103 -1.87 9.92 9.58
N ALA A 104 -0.90 10.82 9.76
CA ALA A 104 -1.16 12.22 10.04
C ALA A 104 -1.95 12.89 8.90
N LYS A 105 -1.58 12.63 7.64
CA LYS A 105 -2.31 13.17 6.49
C LYS A 105 -3.73 12.61 6.41
N LEU A 106 -3.91 11.31 6.57
CA LEU A 106 -5.19 10.63 6.48
C LEU A 106 -6.21 11.13 7.53
N LEU A 107 -5.73 11.45 8.74
CA LEU A 107 -6.57 11.92 9.85
C LEU A 107 -6.89 13.41 9.78
N ASN A 108 -5.97 14.25 9.29
CA ASN A 108 -6.10 15.71 9.33
C ASN A 108 -6.57 16.33 8.01
N ASP A 109 -5.97 15.93 6.89
CA ASP A 109 -6.26 16.51 5.57
C ASP A 109 -7.16 15.60 4.72
N GLY A 110 -6.97 14.29 4.88
CA GLY A 110 -7.51 13.29 3.98
C GLY A 110 -6.81 13.24 2.61
N PHE A 111 -7.42 12.46 1.73
CA PHE A 111 -7.06 12.30 0.32
C PHE A 111 -8.32 12.43 -0.53
N ASP A 112 -8.29 13.29 -1.55
CA ASP A 112 -9.39 13.42 -2.51
C ASP A 112 -10.75 13.68 -1.82
N GLY A 113 -10.75 14.63 -0.87
CA GLY A 113 -11.92 15.00 -0.07
C GLY A 113 -12.41 13.91 0.90
N ARG A 114 -11.65 12.83 1.10
CA ARG A 114 -11.98 11.73 2.00
C ARG A 114 -10.98 11.59 3.14
N TYR A 115 -11.45 11.32 4.34
CA TYR A 115 -10.59 11.19 5.53
C TYR A 115 -11.00 9.97 6.37
N GLU A 116 -10.09 9.46 7.20
CA GLU A 116 -10.44 8.45 8.19
C GLU A 116 -10.91 9.14 9.47
N ARG A 117 -12.14 8.85 9.88
CA ARG A 117 -12.74 9.41 11.09
C ARG A 117 -12.37 8.60 12.32
N ASP A 118 -12.20 7.28 12.14
CA ASP A 118 -11.82 6.39 13.22
C ASP A 118 -10.32 6.48 13.50
N ARG A 119 -9.97 7.26 14.52
CA ARG A 119 -8.59 7.47 14.97
C ARG A 119 -7.93 6.22 15.55
N TYR A 120 -8.73 5.25 15.98
CA TYR A 120 -8.26 4.01 16.61
C TYR A 120 -8.19 2.84 15.62
N MET A 121 -8.54 3.08 14.35
CA MET A 121 -8.41 2.08 13.30
C MET A 121 -6.99 1.51 13.26
N GLU A 122 -6.86 0.18 13.24
CA GLU A 122 -5.55 -0.48 13.26
C GLU A 122 -4.88 -0.47 11.88
N LEU A 123 -3.58 -0.14 11.86
CA LEU A 123 -2.63 -0.52 10.82
C LEU A 123 -2.07 -1.91 11.16
N ARG A 124 -2.42 -2.91 10.36
CA ARG A 124 -1.79 -4.25 10.38
C ARG A 124 -0.64 -4.28 9.39
N ILE A 125 0.56 -4.09 9.92
CA ILE A 125 1.79 -3.90 9.15
C ILE A 125 2.53 -5.23 9.08
N ARG A 126 2.86 -5.64 7.85
CA ARG A 126 3.65 -6.83 7.55
C ARG A 126 4.85 -6.46 6.69
N ALA A 127 6.05 -6.78 7.14
CA ALA A 127 7.25 -6.68 6.32
C ALA A 127 7.32 -7.85 5.32
N LEU A 128 7.75 -7.56 4.09
CA LEU A 128 7.94 -8.55 3.02
C LEU A 128 9.41 -8.74 2.60
N GLY A 129 10.35 -8.06 3.26
CA GLY A 129 11.79 -8.12 3.01
C GLY A 129 12.41 -9.50 3.24
N ALA A 130 13.61 -9.70 2.68
CA ALA A 130 14.22 -11.00 2.53
C ALA A 130 14.50 -11.72 3.87
N GLY A 131 13.89 -12.89 4.03
CA GLY A 131 14.43 -13.96 4.88
C GLY A 131 13.83 -14.15 6.27
N LYS A 132 12.89 -13.33 6.72
CA LYS A 132 12.18 -13.57 7.99
C LYS A 132 10.70 -13.25 7.83
N THR A 133 9.83 -14.20 8.21
CA THR A 133 8.42 -13.91 8.46
C THR A 133 8.36 -13.07 9.74
N GLU A 134 8.60 -11.77 9.63
CA GLU A 134 8.44 -10.89 10.78
C GLU A 134 6.98 -10.93 11.23
N PRO A 135 6.72 -10.97 12.55
CA PRO A 135 5.36 -10.93 13.05
C PRO A 135 4.66 -9.66 12.58
N GLU A 136 3.36 -9.79 12.29
CA GLU A 136 2.50 -8.64 12.02
C GLU A 136 2.55 -7.66 13.20
N ARG A 137 2.79 -6.39 12.93
CA ARG A 137 2.69 -5.32 13.94
C ARG A 137 1.34 -4.62 13.81
N ARG A 138 0.75 -4.28 14.95
CA ARG A 138 -0.51 -3.55 15.03
C ARG A 138 -0.29 -2.23 15.72
N VAL A 139 -0.68 -1.15 15.04
CA VAL A 139 -0.57 0.22 15.56
C VAL A 139 -1.82 0.98 15.17
N GLU A 140 -2.45 1.66 16.12
CA GLU A 140 -3.59 2.54 15.85
C GLU A 140 -3.17 3.76 15.01
N LEU A 141 -4.06 4.24 14.13
CA LEU A 141 -3.77 5.40 13.28
C LEU A 141 -3.31 6.63 14.07
N GLN A 142 -3.99 6.95 15.17
CA GLN A 142 -3.63 8.09 16.02
C GLN A 142 -2.23 7.93 16.62
N ARG A 143 -1.94 6.75 17.18
CA ARG A 143 -0.62 6.47 17.75
C ARG A 143 0.47 6.57 16.67
N MET A 144 0.22 6.05 15.47
CA MET A 144 1.15 6.20 14.34
C MET A 144 1.34 7.67 13.94
N ALA A 145 0.29 8.49 13.98
CA ALA A 145 0.39 9.91 13.63
C ALA A 145 1.15 10.73 14.69
N GLU A 146 1.05 10.36 15.98
CA GLU A 146 1.71 11.03 17.11
C GLU A 146 3.19 10.65 17.28
N GLU A 147 3.65 9.64 16.55
CA GLU A 147 5.05 9.17 16.53
C GLU A 147 6.02 10.09 15.76
N ALA A 148 5.53 11.25 15.29
CA ALA A 148 6.22 12.26 14.47
C ALA A 148 7.26 13.09 15.23
#